data_AF-A0A2K6EN92-F1
#
_entry.id   AF-A0A2K6EN92-F1
#
_cell.length_a   1.000
_cell.length_b   1.000
_cell.length_c   1.000
_cell.angle_alpha   90.00
_cell.angle_beta   90.00
_cell.angle_gamma   90.00
#
_symmetry.space_group_name_H-M   'P 1'
#
loop_
_entity.id
_entity.type
_entity.pdbx_description
1 polymer ?
#
loop_
_entity_poly.entity_id
_entity_poly.type
_entity_poly.pdbx_seq_one_letter_code
_entity_poly.pdbx_strand_id
1 'polypeptide(L)' 'MDGSSKEEEDSTFTNISLADDIDLSARVDAVKEENLKLKSENQVLGQYIENLMSASSVFQTTDTKSKRK' A
#
# COMPACT_ATOMS: atom_id res chain seq x y z
N MET A 1 60.55 -26.18 -11.79
CA MET A 1 60.34 -24.86 -11.19
C MET A 1 58.85 -24.78 -10.94
N ASP A 2 58.48 -24.97 -9.67
CA ASP A 2 57.14 -24.80 -9.13
C ASP A 2 56.69 -23.34 -9.27
N GLY A 3 55.40 -23.09 -9.34
CA GLY A 3 54.87 -21.73 -9.41
C GLY A 3 53.48 -21.59 -10.01
N SER A 4 52.49 -22.27 -9.43
CA SER A 4 51.08 -21.93 -9.60
C SER A 4 50.83 -20.45 -9.28
N SER A 5 50.27 -19.68 -10.22
CA SER A 5 49.68 -18.36 -9.96
C SER A 5 48.18 -18.52 -10.23
N LYS A 6 47.47 -18.99 -9.21
CA LYS A 6 46.58 -18.18 -8.35
C LYS A 6 45.46 -17.53 -9.16
N GLU A 7 44.34 -18.25 -9.13
CA GLU A 7 42.98 -17.74 -8.93
C GLU A 7 42.93 -16.24 -8.61
N GLU A 8 42.28 -15.46 -9.47
CA GLU A 8 41.40 -14.39 -9.02
C GLU A 8 40.15 -14.43 -9.89
N GLU A 9 39.22 -15.28 -9.47
CA GLU A 9 37.79 -15.12 -9.71
C GLU A 9 37.38 -13.76 -9.11
N ASP A 10 37.59 -12.65 -9.83
CA ASP A 10 36.95 -11.38 -9.48
C ASP A 10 35.50 -11.42 -9.97
N SER A 11 34.77 -12.35 -9.38
CA SER A 11 33.33 -12.34 -9.28
C SER A 11 32.98 -11.11 -8.46
N THR A 12 32.91 -9.94 -9.11
CA THR A 12 32.12 -8.80 -8.61
C THR A 12 30.65 -9.17 -8.66
N PHE A 13 30.28 -10.17 -7.87
CA PHE A 13 28.93 -10.53 -7.50
C PHE A 13 28.47 -9.45 -6.53
N THR A 14 27.84 -8.43 -7.10
CA THR A 14 26.87 -7.54 -6.44
C THR A 14 26.94 -7.53 -4.91
N ASN A 15 27.82 -6.70 -4.35
CA ASN A 15 27.79 -6.30 -2.94
C ASN A 15 26.62 -5.32 -2.70
N ILE A 16 25.40 -5.71 -3.06
CA ILE A 16 24.20 -5.07 -2.50
C ILE A 16 24.10 -5.65 -1.09
N SER A 17 24.27 -4.77 -0.10
CA SER A 17 24.24 -5.13 1.32
C SER A 17 22.91 -5.83 1.62
N LEU A 18 22.96 -7.13 1.93
CA LEU A 18 21.78 -7.92 2.32
C LEU A 18 20.98 -7.27 3.46
N ALA A 19 21.61 -6.41 4.27
CA ALA A 19 20.95 -5.65 5.32
C ALA A 19 19.98 -4.59 4.75
N ASP A 20 20.28 -3.98 3.61
CA ASP A 20 19.44 -2.94 2.98
C ASP A 20 18.17 -3.56 2.39
N ASP A 21 18.27 -4.77 1.82
CA ASP A 21 17.13 -5.53 1.32
C ASP A 21 16.17 -5.96 2.44
N ILE A 22 16.72 -6.31 3.62
CA ILE A 22 15.92 -6.67 4.80
C ILE A 22 15.19 -5.44 5.38
N ASP A 23 15.87 -4.29 5.48
CA ASP A 23 15.23 -3.03 5.94
C ASP A 23 14.08 -2.62 5.01
N LEU A 24 14.30 -2.71 3.70
CA LEU A 24 13.27 -2.37 2.72
C LEU A 24 12.05 -3.28 2.83
N SER A 25 12.25 -4.60 2.99
CA SER A 25 11.14 -5.55 3.19
C SER A 25 10.34 -5.22 4.45
N ALA A 26 11.01 -4.97 5.58
CA ALA A 26 10.35 -4.65 6.84
C ALA A 26 9.54 -3.34 6.74
N ARG A 27 10.09 -2.31 6.09
CA ARG A 27 9.40 -1.04 5.85
C ARG A 27 8.20 -1.21 4.93
N VAL A 28 8.31 -2.03 3.89
CA VAL A 28 7.19 -2.35 3.00
C VAL A 28 6.06 -3.04 3.75
N ASP A 29 6.37 -3.99 4.64
CA ASP A 29 5.35 -4.69 5.42
C ASP A 29 4.68 -3.77 6.44
N ALA A 30 5.43 -2.88 7.09
CA ALA A 30 4.87 -1.85 7.96
C ALA A 30 3.90 -0.92 7.21
N VAL A 31 4.28 -0.47 6.01
CA VAL A 31 3.42 0.37 5.15
C VAL A 31 2.16 -0.38 4.70
N LYS A 32 2.26 -1.66 4.37
CA LYS A 32 1.08 -2.48 4.02
C LYS A 32 0.12 -2.59 5.20
N GLU A 33 0.64 -2.83 6.40
CA GLU A 33 -0.18 -2.93 7.61
C GLU A 33 -0.91 -1.62 7.91
N GLU A 34 -0.20 -0.49 7.86
CA GLU A 34 -0.80 0.84 8.04
C GLU A 34 -1.86 1.12 6.96
N ASN A 35 -1.59 0.79 5.70
CA ASN A 35 -2.55 0.98 4.61
C ASN A 35 -3.84 0.18 4.82
N LEU A 36 -3.76 -1.05 5.37
CA LEU A 36 -4.93 -1.85 5.69
C LEU A 36 -5.76 -1.21 6.81
N LYS A 37 -5.10 -0.69 7.85
CA LYS A 37 -5.78 0.04 8.94
C LYS A 37 -6.51 1.27 8.42
N LEU A 38 -5.82 2.09 7.61
CA LEU A 38 -6.40 3.29 7.00
C LEU A 38 -7.59 2.97 6.08
N LYS A 39 -7.51 1.89 5.28
CA LYS A 39 -8.63 1.45 4.44
C LYS A 39 -9.84 1.05 5.28
N SER A 40 -9.63 0.32 6.37
CA SER A 40 -10.72 -0.06 7.28
C SER A 40 -11.37 1.15 7.94
N GLU A 41 -10.57 2.12 8.40
CA GLU A 41 -11.08 3.35 9.01
C GLU A 41 -11.89 4.17 8.00
N ASN A 42 -11.34 4.37 6.80
CA ASN A 42 -12.01 5.08 5.73
C ASN A 42 -13.33 4.42 5.31
N GLN A 43 -13.41 3.09 5.34
CA GLN A 43 -14.66 2.39 5.07
C GLN A 43 -15.73 2.70 6.13
N VAL A 44 -15.36 2.67 7.41
CA VAL A 44 -16.29 2.99 8.51
C VAL A 44 -16.74 4.45 8.43
N LEU A 45 -15.81 5.38 8.20
CA LEU A 45 -16.11 6.80 8.05
C LEU A 45 -16.99 7.06 6.82
N GLY A 46 -16.71 6.40 5.70
CA GLY A 46 -17.52 6.47 4.47
C GLY A 46 -18.96 6.05 4.73
N GLN A 47 -19.17 4.90 5.37
CA GLN A 47 -20.51 4.43 5.73
C GLN A 47 -21.24 5.38 6.68
N TYR A 48 -20.53 5.97 7.65
CA TYR A 48 -21.11 6.94 8.57
C TYR A 48 -21.62 8.18 7.82
N ILE A 49 -20.82 8.71 6.89
CA ILE A 49 -21.19 9.86 6.06
C ILE A 49 -22.39 9.50 5.17
N GLU A 50 -22.39 8.34 4.51
CA GLU A 50 -23.52 7.86 3.71
C GLU A 50 -24.82 7.75 4.51
N ASN A 51 -24.74 7.24 5.73
CA ASN A 51 -25.89 7.13 6.63
C ASN A 51 -26.43 8.50 7.00
N LEU A 52 -25.55 9.47 7.31
CA LEU A 52 -25.95 10.84 7.62
C LEU A 52 -26.60 11.53 6.41
N MET A 53 -26.03 11.38 5.22
CA MET A 53 -26.57 11.94 3.98
C MET A 53 -27.93 11.34 3.65
N SER A 54 -28.10 10.02 3.83
CA SER A 54 -29.35 9.31 3.53
C SER A 54 -30.48 9.66 4.51
N ALA A 55 -30.15 9.80 5.80
CA ALA A 55 -31.12 10.07 6.86
C ALA A 55 -31.56 11.54 6.92
N SER A 56 -30.76 12.46 6.39
CA SER A 56 -31.05 13.89 6.44
C SER A 56 -31.77 14.36 5.18
N SER A 57 -32.99 14.87 5.38
CA SER A 57 -33.82 15.46 4.31
C SER A 57 -33.18 16.69 3.65
N VAL A 58 -32.18 17.31 4.29
CA VAL A 58 -31.42 18.44 3.75
C VAL A 58 -30.51 18.02 2.59
N PHE A 59 -30.03 16.76 2.60
CA PHE A 59 -29.15 16.23 1.55
C PHE A 59 -29.90 15.41 0.49
N GLN A 60 -31.22 15.24 0.62
CA GLN A 60 -32.07 14.70 -0.45
C GLN A 60 -32.31 15.78 -1.50
N THR A 61 -31.29 16.11 -2.29
CA THR A 61 -31.47 16.96 -3.46
C THR A 61 -32.38 16.26 -4.46
N THR A 62 -33.65 16.64 -4.45
CA THR A 62 -34.60 16.68 -5.58
C THR A 62 -34.33 15.78 -6.79
N ASP A 63 -34.22 14.46 -6.64
CA ASP A 63 -34.52 13.51 -7.72
C ASP A 63 -36.04 13.29 -7.85
N THR A 64 -36.85 14.33 -7.61
CA THR A 64 -38.26 14.32 -7.98
C THR A 64 -38.40 14.95 -9.36
N LYS A 65 -38.16 14.17 -10.43
CA LYS A 65 -38.74 14.28 -11.80
C LYS A 65 -37.77 13.75 -12.87
N SER A 66 -37.57 12.44 -12.95
CA SER A 66 -37.29 11.82 -14.26
C SER A 66 -37.71 10.35 -14.30
N LYS A 67 -38.98 10.10 -13.96
CA LYS A 67 -39.71 8.87 -14.31
C LYS A 67 -41.21 9.10 -14.13
N ARG A 68 -41.80 9.92 -14.99
CA ARG A 68 -43.24 9.87 -15.26
C ARG A 68 -43.43 9.79 -16.76
N LYS A 69 -44.16 8.73 -17.14
CA LYS A 69 -44.61 8.28 -18.45
C LYS A 69 -43.57 7.61 -19.33
#